data_AF-A0A6P0XWY3-F1
#
_entry.id   AF-A0A6P0XWY3-F1
#
_cell.length_a   1.000
_cell.length_b   1.000
_cell.length_c   1.000
_cell.angle_alpha   90.00
_cell.angle_beta   90.00
_cell.angle_gamma   90.00
#
_symmetry.space_group_name_H-M   'P 1'
#
loop_
_entity.id
_entity.type
_entity.pdbx_description
1 polymer ?
#
loop_
_entity_poly.entity_id
_entity_poly.type
_entity_poly.pdbx_seq_one_letter_code
_entity_poly.pdbx_strand_id
1 'polypeptide(L)'
;LDRILVEIISADLPGLELEFTIYDLDSNVSTLSQTFAQAITTPETATFLFDDFSGTADFTNVGAIKLEIDGPPEIDAQFDMIEVSKRRRVPEPLTSLWTLAGVSALGGLCGKKKFCSSK
;
A
#
# COMPACT_ATOMS: atom_id res chain seq x y z
N LEU A 1 -10.17 -5.64 5.02
CA LEU A 1 -9.77 -4.88 3.83
C LEU A 1 -9.39 -3.51 4.35
N ASP A 2 -8.40 -2.84 3.80
CA ASP A 2 -7.94 -1.54 4.33
C ASP A 2 -7.85 -0.44 3.26
N ARG A 3 -8.03 -0.80 1.99
CA ARG A 3 -8.03 0.15 0.88
C ARG A 3 -8.88 -0.32 -0.29
N ILE A 4 -9.31 0.66 -1.08
CA ILE A 4 -9.86 0.50 -2.42
C ILE A 4 -8.87 1.11 -3.40
N LEU A 5 -8.56 0.39 -4.48
CA LEU A 5 -7.70 0.82 -5.56
C LEU A 5 -8.57 1.00 -6.81
N VAL A 6 -8.37 2.10 -7.53
CA VAL A 6 -8.98 2.31 -8.85
C VAL A 6 -7.88 2.62 -9.83
N GLU A 7 -7.71 1.77 -10.84
CA GLU A 7 -6.79 2.01 -11.94
C GLU A 7 -7.51 2.78 -13.05
N ILE A 8 -7.03 4.00 -13.27
CA ILE A 8 -7.53 4.92 -14.28
C ILE A 8 -6.52 4.89 -15.43
N ILE A 9 -6.95 4.44 -16.59
CA ILE A 9 -6.10 4.35 -17.78
C ILE A 9 -5.93 5.73 -18.42
N SER A 10 -7.03 6.46 -18.53
CA SER A 10 -7.04 7.81 -19.08
C SER A 10 -8.28 8.60 -18.66
N ALA A 11 -8.16 9.92 -18.66
CA ALA A 11 -9.26 10.87 -18.60
C ALA A 11 -8.84 12.09 -19.43
N ASP A 12 -9.55 12.38 -20.52
CA ASP A 12 -9.12 13.38 -21.50
C ASP A 12 -9.30 14.83 -21.03
N LEU A 13 -10.22 15.06 -20.10
CA LEU A 13 -10.50 16.36 -19.48
C LEU A 13 -10.13 16.40 -17.98
N PRO A 14 -9.75 17.58 -17.46
CA PRO A 14 -9.56 17.77 -16.02
C PRO A 14 -10.91 17.75 -15.29
N GLY A 15 -10.88 17.39 -14.01
CA GLY A 15 -12.04 17.46 -13.12
C GLY A 15 -12.79 16.15 -12.98
N LEU A 16 -12.20 15.02 -13.35
CA LEU A 16 -12.71 13.71 -12.94
C LEU A 16 -12.79 13.65 -11.41
N GLU A 17 -13.92 13.22 -10.87
CA GLU A 17 -14.12 12.99 -9.45
C GLU A 17 -14.56 11.55 -9.21
N LEU A 18 -13.92 10.92 -8.22
CA LEU A 18 -14.27 9.60 -7.74
C LEU A 18 -14.68 9.72 -6.28
N GLU A 19 -15.92 9.37 -5.96
CA GLU A 19 -16.40 9.29 -4.59
C GLU A 19 -16.79 7.86 -4.24
N PHE A 20 -16.25 7.38 -3.14
CA PHE A 20 -16.75 6.18 -2.49
C PHE A 20 -17.66 6.54 -1.32
N THR A 21 -18.82 5.89 -1.27
CA THR A 21 -19.69 5.88 -0.09
C THR A 21 -19.82 4.46 0.42
N ILE A 22 -19.58 4.26 1.71
CA ILE A 22 -19.75 2.97 2.38
C ILE A 22 -20.95 3.07 3.31
N TYR A 23 -21.86 2.10 3.18
CA TYR A 23 -23.00 1.90 4.05
C TYR A 23 -22.77 0.64 4.88
N ASP A 24 -22.88 0.72 6.20
CA ASP A 24 -22.90 -0.47 7.04
C ASP A 24 -24.32 -1.07 7.15
N LEU A 25 -24.44 -2.20 7.83
CA LEU A 25 -25.74 -2.87 8.04
C LEU A 25 -26.70 -2.08 8.94
N ASP A 26 -26.19 -1.12 9.71
CA ASP A 26 -26.95 -0.24 10.61
C ASP A 26 -27.29 1.11 9.95
N SER A 27 -27.06 1.23 8.63
CA SER A 27 -27.28 2.45 7.83
C SER A 27 -26.43 3.66 8.21
N ASN A 28 -25.33 3.46 8.95
CA ASN A 28 -24.31 4.49 9.06
C ASN A 28 -23.56 4.62 7.73
N VAL A 29 -23.04 5.82 7.50
CA VAL A 29 -22.43 6.20 6.23
C VAL A 29 -21.06 6.77 6.48
N SER A 30 -20.10 6.41 5.63
CA SER A 30 -18.83 7.11 5.50
C SER A 30 -18.49 7.37 4.04
N THR A 31 -17.91 8.52 3.73
CA THR A 31 -17.55 8.93 2.37
C THR A 31 -16.08 9.31 2.25
N LEU A 32 -15.53 9.13 1.04
CA LEU A 32 -14.22 9.64 0.66
C LEU A 32 -14.23 9.96 -0.84
N SER A 33 -13.86 11.20 -1.16
CA SER A 33 -13.85 11.70 -2.53
C SER A 33 -12.45 12.15 -2.92
N GLN A 34 -12.09 11.91 -4.18
CA GLN A 34 -10.83 12.34 -4.78
C GLN A 34 -11.11 12.99 -6.14
N THR A 35 -10.66 14.23 -6.30
CA THR A 35 -10.76 14.97 -7.56
C THR A 35 -9.41 15.01 -8.27
N PHE A 36 -9.43 14.71 -9.57
CA PHE A 36 -8.28 14.80 -10.47
C PHE A 36 -8.34 16.11 -11.23
N ALA A 37 -7.60 17.12 -10.75
CA ALA A 37 -7.64 18.47 -11.31
C ALA A 37 -7.02 18.60 -12.71
N GLN A 38 -6.38 17.54 -13.23
CA GLN A 38 -5.75 17.50 -14.54
C GLN A 38 -6.25 16.29 -15.33
N ALA A 39 -6.16 16.38 -16.66
CA ALA A 39 -6.37 15.23 -17.53
C ALA A 39 -5.34 14.13 -17.20
N ILE A 40 -5.79 12.88 -17.21
CA ILE A 40 -4.97 11.70 -16.97
C ILE A 40 -4.55 11.16 -18.33
N THR A 41 -3.30 11.43 -18.70
CA THR A 41 -2.72 11.02 -20.00
C THR A 41 -1.82 9.79 -19.89
N THR A 42 -1.50 9.38 -18.67
CA THR A 42 -0.77 8.16 -18.33
C THR A 42 -1.53 7.42 -17.24
N PRO A 43 -1.60 6.09 -17.27
CA PRO A 43 -2.32 5.34 -16.26
C PRO A 43 -1.89 5.70 -14.83
N GLU A 44 -2.86 5.87 -13.94
CA GLU A 44 -2.69 6.22 -12.54
C GLU A 44 -3.54 5.30 -11.66
N THR A 45 -3.03 4.94 -10.48
CA THR A 45 -3.79 4.20 -9.47
C THR A 45 -4.23 5.13 -8.33
N ALA A 46 -5.52 5.43 -8.28
CA ALA A 46 -6.15 6.10 -7.15
C ALA A 46 -6.24 5.14 -5.96
N THR A 47 -5.87 5.60 -4.77
CA THR A 47 -5.88 4.77 -3.55
C THR A 47 -6.73 5.43 -2.48
N PHE A 48 -7.80 4.75 -2.08
CA PHE A 48 -8.74 5.18 -1.05
C PHE A 48 -8.51 4.33 0.20
N LEU A 49 -8.00 4.91 1.28
CA LEU A 49 -7.79 4.20 2.53
C LEU A 49 -9.03 4.28 3.39
N PHE A 50 -9.40 3.16 4.02
CA PHE A 50 -10.57 3.13 4.90
C PHE A 50 -10.42 4.10 6.08
N ASP A 51 -9.19 4.35 6.55
CA ASP A 51 -8.90 5.30 7.62
C ASP A 51 -9.13 6.77 7.22
N ASP A 52 -9.18 7.08 5.92
CA ASP A 52 -9.38 8.44 5.41
C ASP A 52 -10.86 8.78 5.18
N PHE A 53 -11.75 7.80 5.28
CA PHE A 53 -13.19 8.02 5.13
C PHE A 53 -13.74 8.87 6.29
N SER A 54 -14.59 9.83 5.95
CA SER A 54 -15.31 10.65 6.93
C SER A 54 -16.71 10.09 7.16
N GLY A 55 -17.06 9.81 8.42
CA GLY A 55 -18.37 9.30 8.78
C GLY A 55 -18.33 8.35 9.96
N THR A 56 -19.37 7.51 10.08
CA THR A 56 -19.57 6.61 11.22
C THR A 56 -19.82 5.16 10.82
N ALA A 57 -19.64 4.79 9.55
CA ALA A 57 -19.85 3.42 9.09
C ALA A 57 -18.89 2.43 9.77
N ASP A 58 -19.44 1.30 10.23
CA ASP A 58 -18.66 0.15 10.66
C ASP A 58 -18.14 -0.65 9.46
N PHE A 59 -16.85 -0.49 9.16
CA PHE A 59 -16.17 -1.19 8.06
C PHE A 59 -15.95 -2.69 8.30
N THR A 60 -16.34 -3.23 9.45
CA THR A 60 -16.38 -4.68 9.68
C THR A 60 -17.70 -5.32 9.23
N ASN A 61 -18.76 -4.52 9.12
CA ASN A 61 -20.12 -4.96 8.76
C ASN A 61 -20.66 -4.14 7.58
N VAL A 62 -19.94 -4.15 6.45
CA VAL A 62 -20.35 -3.41 5.25
C VAL A 62 -21.59 -4.02 4.63
N GLY A 63 -22.64 -3.21 4.46
CA GLY A 63 -23.85 -3.57 3.74
C GLY A 63 -23.75 -3.26 2.24
N ALA A 64 -23.20 -2.09 1.89
CA ALA A 64 -23.01 -1.69 0.50
C ALA A 64 -21.83 -0.74 0.32
N ILE A 65 -21.27 -0.75 -0.89
CA ILE A 65 -20.27 0.22 -1.36
C ILE A 65 -20.81 0.85 -2.63
N LYS A 66 -20.92 2.18 -2.67
CA LYS A 66 -21.24 2.98 -3.85
C LYS A 66 -19.94 3.62 -4.36
N LEU A 67 -19.70 3.50 -5.66
CA LEU A 67 -18.74 4.34 -6.38
C LEU A 67 -19.54 5.31 -7.25
N GLU A 68 -19.28 6.59 -7.07
CA GLU A 68 -19.77 7.66 -7.93
C GLU A 68 -18.60 8.18 -8.76
N ILE A 69 -18.81 8.27 -10.07
CA ILE A 69 -17.86 8.79 -11.04
C ILE A 69 -18.52 10.02 -11.64
N ASP A 70 -17.94 11.19 -11.39
CA ASP A 70 -18.45 12.47 -11.89
C ASP A 70 -17.34 13.23 -12.62
N GLY A 71 -17.70 14.25 -13.38
CA GLY A 71 -16.76 15.07 -14.11
C GLY A 71 -17.44 16.14 -14.96
N PRO A 72 -16.65 16.93 -15.71
CA PRO A 72 -17.21 17.89 -16.65
C PRO A 72 -18.02 17.16 -17.73
N PRO A 73 -18.97 17.86 -18.38
CA PRO A 73 -19.65 17.34 -19.55
C PRO A 73 -18.63 16.86 -20.59
N GLU A 74 -18.96 15.74 -21.27
CA GLU A 74 -18.19 15.17 -22.37
C GLU A 74 -16.83 14.54 -21.99
N ILE A 75 -16.52 14.40 -20.70
CA ILE A 75 -15.33 13.65 -20.28
C ILE A 75 -15.34 12.21 -20.81
N ASP A 76 -14.24 11.78 -21.42
CA ASP A 76 -13.95 10.39 -21.76
C ASP A 76 -12.93 9.84 -20.77
N ALA A 77 -13.40 8.93 -19.91
CA ALA A 77 -12.60 8.30 -18.87
C ALA A 77 -12.61 6.77 -19.03
N GLN A 78 -11.45 6.16 -18.91
CA GLN A 78 -11.24 4.72 -18.99
C GLN A 78 -10.66 4.19 -17.68
N PHE A 79 -11.26 3.11 -17.19
CA PHE A 79 -10.87 2.42 -15.97
C PHE A 79 -10.58 0.97 -16.29
N ASP A 80 -9.53 0.40 -15.70
CA ASP A 80 -9.19 -1.02 -15.88
C ASP A 80 -9.66 -1.86 -14.69
N MET A 81 -9.32 -1.43 -13.48
CA MET A 81 -9.51 -2.22 -12.28
C MET A 81 -10.09 -1.40 -11.13
N ILE A 82 -11.02 -2.01 -10.40
CA ILE A 82 -11.44 -1.59 -9.07
C ILE A 82 -11.19 -2.77 -8.14
N GLU A 83 -10.26 -2.62 -7.21
CA GLU A 83 -9.87 -3.70 -6.29
C GLU A 83 -10.04 -3.26 -4.84
N VAL A 84 -10.72 -4.08 -4.04
CA VAL A 84 -10.71 -3.94 -2.58
C VAL A 84 -9.71 -4.92 -2.01
N SER A 85 -8.67 -4.42 -1.34
CA SER A 85 -7.55 -5.26 -0.87
C SER A 85 -7.13 -4.95 0.57
N LYS A 86 -6.19 -5.75 1.09
CA LYS A 86 -5.43 -5.45 2.31
C LYS A 86 -4.01 -5.06 1.92
N ARG A 87 -3.40 -4.07 2.57
CA ARG A 87 -1.97 -3.80 2.44
C ARG A 87 -1.18 -5.00 2.91
N ARG A 88 -0.31 -5.52 2.04
CA ARG A 88 0.66 -6.55 2.41
C ARG A 88 1.78 -5.87 3.19
N ARG A 89 1.86 -6.09 4.51
CA ARG A 89 3.06 -5.72 5.28
C ARG A 89 4.19 -6.65 4.85
N VAL A 90 5.14 -6.14 4.08
CA VAL A 90 6.41 -6.83 3.84
C VAL A 90 7.16 -6.82 5.18
N PRO A 91 7.44 -7.97 5.80
CA PRO A 91 8.27 -7.98 7.01
C PRO A 91 9.62 -7.38 6.64
N GLU A 92 10.06 -6.36 7.39
CA GLU A 92 11.43 -5.86 7.23
C GLU A 92 12.39 -7.05 7.41
N PRO A 93 13.37 -7.23 6.52
CA PRO A 93 14.35 -8.27 6.72
C PRO A 93 14.99 -7.99 8.08
N LEU A 94 14.91 -8.97 8.98
CA LEU A 94 15.75 -9.01 10.16
C LEU A 94 17.18 -9.17 9.65
N THR A 95 17.80 -8.08 9.18
CA THR A 95 19.25 -7.94 9.06
C THR A 95 19.78 -7.93 10.47
N SER A 96 19.73 -9.11 11.06
CA SER A 96 20.37 -9.45 12.29
C SER A 96 21.85 -9.14 12.10
N LEU A 97 22.34 -8.28 12.98
CA LEU A 97 23.71 -7.89 13.31
C LEU A 97 24.78 -9.01 13.33
N TRP A 98 24.47 -10.24 12.92
CA TRP A 98 25.36 -11.40 12.90
C TRP A 98 26.39 -11.38 11.77
N THR A 99 26.24 -10.56 10.74
CA THR A 99 27.21 -10.48 9.62
C THR A 99 28.44 -9.64 9.92
N LEU A 100 28.51 -8.93 11.07
CA LEU A 100 29.70 -8.16 11.47
C LEU A 100 30.45 -8.74 12.69
N ALA A 101 29.93 -9.82 13.30
CA ALA A 101 30.64 -10.56 14.36
C ALA A 101 31.49 -11.74 13.82
N GLY A 102 31.71 -11.82 12.51
CA GLY A 102 32.64 -12.76 11.87
C GLY A 102 34.09 -12.30 11.94
N VAL A 103 34.54 -11.78 13.08
CA VAL A 103 35.95 -11.52 13.37
C VAL A 103 36.56 -12.82 13.92
N SER A 104 37.38 -13.45 13.07
CA SER A 104 38.53 -14.31 13.39
C SER A 104 38.34 -15.57 14.26
N ALA A 105 38.32 -16.73 13.60
CA ALA A 105 39.05 -17.97 13.95
C ALA A 105 38.63 -19.02 12.91
N LEU A 106 39.48 -19.45 11.97
CA LEU A 106 40.47 -20.50 12.22
C LEU A 106 41.44 -20.51 11.02
N GLY A 107 42.61 -19.88 11.21
CA GLY A 107 43.77 -20.12 10.36
C GLY A 107 44.32 -21.51 10.65
N GLY A 108 44.29 -22.39 9.64
CA GLY A 108 45.19 -23.54 9.60
C GLY A 108 46.54 -23.11 9.04
N LEU A 109 47.64 -23.47 9.70
CA LEU A 109 48.89 -23.96 9.09
C LEU A 109 49.99 -24.15 10.16
N CYS A 110 50.36 -25.43 10.33
CA CYS A 110 51.73 -25.96 10.33
C CYS A 110 52.81 -25.37 11.27
N GLY A 111 53.41 -26.23 12.10
CA GLY A 111 54.87 -26.21 12.30
C GLY A 111 55.42 -26.21 13.74
N LYS A 112 55.64 -27.42 14.28
CA LYS A 112 56.76 -27.86 15.15
C LYS A 112 57.80 -26.81 15.63
N LYS A 113 58.00 -26.72 16.96
CA LYS A 113 59.25 -27.06 17.74
C LYS A 113 59.38 -26.23 19.04
N LYS A 114 59.64 -26.95 20.16
CA LYS A 114 60.60 -26.67 21.28
C LYS A 114 60.42 -25.34 22.06
N PHE A 115 60.73 -25.16 23.34
CA PHE A 115 61.25 -25.92 24.48
C PHE A 115 61.48 -24.87 25.61
N CYS A 116 61.44 -25.29 26.89
CA CYS A 116 61.79 -24.58 28.15
C CYS A 116 60.79 -23.56 28.73
N SER A 117 60.28 -23.71 29.97
CA SER A 117 60.94 -23.77 31.32
C SER A 117 61.32 -22.35 31.80
N SER A 118 61.10 -21.85 33.01
CA SER A 118 60.74 -22.36 34.34
C SER A 118 60.22 -21.16 35.16
N LYS A 119 59.47 -21.45 36.23
CA LYS A 119 59.32 -20.73 37.52
C LYS A 119 59.43 -19.20 37.55
#